data_AF-A0A081EUV3-F1
#
_entry.id   AF-A0A081EUV3-F1
#
_cell.length_a   1.000
_cell.length_b   1.000
_cell.length_c   1.000
_cell.angle_alpha   90.00
_cell.angle_beta   90.00
_cell.angle_gamma   90.00
#
_symmetry.space_group_name_H-M   'P 1'
#
loop_
_entity.id
_entity.type
_entity.pdbx_description
1 polymer ?
#
loop_
_entity_poly.entity_id
_entity_poly.type
_entity_poly.pdbx_seq_one_letter_code
_entity_poly.pdbx_strand_id
1 'polypeptide(L)'
;MLRIRGTSPTATVRGAWRRGLRVEIPEAAPVPRHDEARYDARSDLVVFRREGTLTTCYGLDSEHVTNIHGVAVAAAVDEQYGTDYRSGIDPANLEDVN
;
A
#
# COMPACT_ATOMS: atom_id res chain seq x y z
N MET A 1 -21.51 -30.20 -1.58
CA MET A 1 -21.55 -28.90 -2.30
C MET A 1 -20.55 -27.97 -1.62
N LEU A 2 -19.33 -27.92 -2.13
CA LEU A 2 -18.20 -27.21 -1.52
C LEU A 2 -18.35 -25.71 -1.82
N ARG A 3 -18.68 -24.92 -0.81
CA ARG A 3 -18.73 -23.45 -0.93
C ARG A 3 -17.28 -22.97 -0.97
N ILE A 4 -16.74 -22.83 -2.18
CA ILE A 4 -15.50 -22.10 -2.39
C ILE A 4 -15.82 -20.64 -2.05
N ARG A 5 -15.46 -20.21 -0.84
CA ARG A 5 -15.31 -18.78 -0.55
C ARG A 5 -14.13 -18.34 -1.39
N GLY A 6 -14.40 -17.89 -2.62
CA GLY A 6 -13.43 -17.13 -3.37
C GLY A 6 -13.03 -15.93 -2.51
N THR A 7 -11.81 -15.94 -1.99
CA THR A 7 -11.15 -14.78 -1.43
C THR A 7 -10.93 -13.82 -2.59
N SER A 8 -11.97 -13.08 -2.98
CA SER A 8 -11.81 -12.04 -3.99
C SER A 8 -10.75 -11.06 -3.50
N PRO A 9 -9.84 -10.57 -4.36
CA PRO A 9 -8.83 -9.57 -3.98
C PRO A 9 -9.44 -8.34 -3.29
N THR A 10 -10.74 -8.12 -3.52
CA THR A 10 -11.69 -7.28 -2.81
C THR A 10 -12.23 -7.88 -1.48
N ALA A 11 -11.36 -8.35 -0.60
CA ALA A 11 -11.54 -8.07 0.83
C ALA A 11 -11.40 -6.53 0.98
N THR A 12 -12.49 -5.85 0.59
CA THR A 12 -12.54 -4.60 -0.19
C THR A 12 -11.50 -3.52 0.17
N VAL A 13 -10.90 -2.89 -0.85
CA VAL A 13 -10.17 -1.60 -0.73
C VAL A 13 -10.96 -0.58 0.11
N ARG A 14 -12.30 -0.56 -0.01
CA ARG A 14 -13.20 0.23 0.84
C ARG A 14 -13.23 -0.22 2.31
N GLY A 15 -13.13 -1.51 2.58
CA GLY A 15 -12.96 -2.08 3.91
C GLY A 15 -11.62 -1.66 4.52
N ALA A 16 -10.53 -1.78 3.76
CA ALA A 16 -9.21 -1.31 4.17
C ALA A 16 -9.22 0.20 4.46
N TRP A 17 -9.77 1.01 3.57
CA TRP A 17 -9.92 2.46 3.76
C TRP A 17 -10.65 2.84 5.06
N ARG A 18 -11.74 2.13 5.38
CA ARG A 18 -12.55 2.43 6.59
C ARG A 18 -11.84 2.08 7.89
N ARG A 19 -11.02 1.02 7.89
CA ARG A 19 -10.24 0.60 9.07
C ARG A 19 -8.90 1.30 9.17
N GLY A 20 -8.36 1.73 8.04
CA GLY A 20 -6.98 2.14 7.91
C GLY A 20 -6.66 3.40 8.70
N LEU A 21 -5.44 3.42 9.21
CA LEU A 21 -4.84 4.53 9.92
C LEU A 21 -4.17 5.46 8.91
N ARG A 22 -4.19 6.76 9.18
CA ARG A 22 -3.66 7.76 8.25
C ARG A 22 -2.14 7.64 8.14
N VAL A 23 -1.63 7.61 6.92
CA VAL A 23 -0.19 7.60 6.63
C VAL A 23 0.17 8.95 6.03
N GLU A 24 1.15 9.62 6.62
CA GLU A 24 1.75 10.79 6.00
C GLU A 24 2.81 10.32 5.00
N ILE A 25 2.62 10.62 3.71
CA ILE A 25 3.61 10.36 2.68
C ILE A 25 4.40 11.66 2.45
N PRO A 26 5.74 11.66 2.60
CA PRO A 26 6.55 12.87 2.40
C PRO A 26 6.34 13.45 1.00
N GLU A 27 6.30 14.79 0.88
CA GLU A 27 6.13 15.45 -0.43
C GLU A 27 7.26 15.11 -1.42
N ALA A 28 8.47 14.83 -0.90
CA ALA A 28 9.62 14.43 -1.72
C ALA A 28 9.57 12.95 -2.15
N ALA A 29 8.64 12.16 -1.61
CA ALA A 29 8.50 10.76 -2.00
C ALA A 29 8.02 10.67 -3.46
N PRO A 30 8.50 9.71 -4.25
CA PRO A 30 8.12 9.56 -5.65
C PRO A 30 6.69 9.02 -5.82
N VAL A 31 5.78 9.20 -4.86
CA VAL A 31 4.43 8.64 -4.89
C VAL A 31 3.49 9.60 -5.64
N PRO A 32 2.57 9.11 -6.48
CA PRO A 32 1.60 9.96 -7.17
C PRO A 32 0.82 10.87 -6.22
N ARG A 33 0.48 12.07 -6.71
CA ARG A 33 -0.27 13.06 -5.94
C ARG A 33 -1.59 12.50 -5.41
N HIS A 34 -1.87 12.76 -4.14
CA HIS A 34 -3.03 12.29 -3.41
C HIS A 34 -3.40 13.30 -2.31
N ASP A 35 -4.60 13.16 -1.74
CA ASP A 35 -5.07 13.99 -0.63
C ASP A 35 -4.91 13.29 0.72
N GLU A 36 -4.99 11.95 0.72
CA GLU A 36 -4.91 11.13 1.93
C GLU A 36 -4.49 9.70 1.57
N ALA A 37 -3.59 9.14 2.37
CA ALA A 37 -3.21 7.73 2.34
C ALA A 37 -3.61 7.06 3.65
N ARG A 38 -4.05 5.81 3.59
CA ARG A 38 -4.42 5.01 4.76
C ARG A 38 -3.87 3.60 4.71
N TYR A 39 -3.24 3.19 5.80
CA TYR A 39 -2.69 1.85 6.01
C TYR A 39 -3.64 0.98 6.82
N ASP A 40 -4.02 -0.19 6.30
CA ASP A 40 -4.79 -1.21 7.01
C ASP A 40 -3.90 -2.43 7.30
N ALA A 41 -3.41 -2.52 8.53
CA ALA A 41 -2.57 -3.62 9.03
C ALA A 41 -3.23 -5.00 9.01
N ARG A 42 -4.55 -5.07 8.75
CA ARG A 42 -5.25 -6.37 8.60
C ARG A 42 -5.08 -6.97 7.21
N SER A 43 -4.85 -6.13 6.20
CA SER A 43 -4.72 -6.56 4.80
C SER A 43 -3.38 -6.17 4.20
N ASP A 44 -2.50 -5.54 4.96
CA ASP A 44 -1.18 -5.07 4.55
C ASP A 44 -1.28 -4.19 3.28
N LEU A 45 -2.27 -3.29 3.28
CA LEU A 45 -2.57 -2.38 2.18
C LEU A 45 -2.44 -0.93 2.60
N VAL A 46 -1.89 -0.11 1.70
CA VAL A 46 -2.05 1.35 1.73
C VAL A 46 -2.98 1.76 0.61
N VAL A 47 -4.04 2.49 0.94
CA VAL A 47 -5.04 2.98 0.00
C VAL A 47 -4.97 4.50 -0.07
N PHE A 48 -4.92 5.01 -1.29
CA PHE A 48 -4.84 6.43 -1.60
C PHE A 48 -6.19 6.98 -2.05
N ARG A 49 -6.50 8.19 -1.60
CA ARG A 49 -7.64 8.98 -2.07
C ARG A 49 -7.17 10.27 -2.71
N ARG A 50 -7.77 10.62 -3.84
CA ARG A 50 -7.59 11.90 -4.53
C ARG A 50 -8.94 12.41 -5.02
N GLU A 51 -9.20 13.70 -4.82
CA GLU A 51 -10.42 14.39 -5.23
C GLU A 51 -11.68 13.64 -4.77
N GLY A 52 -11.65 13.12 -3.54
CA GLY A 52 -12.73 12.33 -2.94
C GLY A 52 -12.87 10.88 -3.43
N THR A 53 -12.05 10.44 -4.39
CA THR A 53 -12.10 9.12 -5.01
C THR A 53 -10.91 8.25 -4.61
N LEU A 54 -11.15 6.98 -4.28
CA LEU A 54 -10.07 6.01 -4.02
C LEU A 54 -9.39 5.69 -5.35
N THR A 55 -8.10 5.97 -5.47
CA THR A 55 -7.38 5.98 -6.76
C THR A 55 -6.36 4.86 -6.90
N THR A 56 -5.58 4.58 -5.86
CA THR A 56 -4.45 3.66 -5.92
C THR A 56 -4.38 2.86 -4.63
N CYS A 57 -3.95 1.61 -4.72
CA CYS A 57 -3.60 0.81 -3.56
C CYS A 57 -2.25 0.12 -3.75
N TYR A 58 -1.46 0.06 -2.70
CA TYR A 58 -0.20 -0.68 -2.65
C TYR A 58 -0.33 -1.82 -1.64
N GLY A 59 0.01 -3.04 -2.07
CA GLY A 59 0.30 -4.13 -1.14
C GLY A 59 1.69 -3.95 -0.58
N LEU A 60 1.84 -4.19 0.72
CA LEU A 60 3.11 -4.01 1.45
C LEU A 60 3.92 -5.31 1.56
N ASP A 61 3.34 -6.45 1.22
CA ASP A 61 4.11 -7.68 1.07
C ASP A 61 5.20 -7.48 0.03
N SER A 62 6.44 -7.88 0.36
CA SER A 62 7.62 -7.70 -0.47
C SER A 62 7.47 -8.28 -1.88
N GLU A 63 6.69 -9.36 -2.05
CA GLU A 63 6.46 -9.97 -3.36
C GLU A 63 5.60 -9.07 -4.29
N HIS A 64 4.85 -8.12 -3.72
CA HIS A 64 4.01 -7.19 -4.46
C HIS A 64 4.65 -5.81 -4.70
N VAL A 65 5.80 -5.54 -4.08
CA VAL A 65 6.49 -4.26 -4.21
C VAL A 65 7.57 -4.34 -5.29
N THR A 66 7.18 -3.98 -6.52
CA THR A 66 8.03 -4.08 -7.73
C THR A 66 8.43 -2.72 -8.32
N ASN A 67 8.09 -1.61 -7.66
CA ASN A 67 8.43 -0.28 -8.13
C ASN A 67 8.79 0.67 -6.98
N ILE A 68 9.48 1.77 -7.32
CA ILE A 68 9.95 2.74 -6.32
C ILE A 68 8.81 3.36 -5.51
N HIS A 69 7.60 3.46 -6.08
CA HIS A 69 6.45 4.02 -5.39
C HIS A 69 6.04 3.13 -4.22
N GLY A 70 5.98 1.82 -4.45
CA GLY A 70 5.69 0.83 -3.40
C GLY A 70 6.76 0.84 -2.31
N VAL A 71 8.04 0.99 -2.67
CA VAL A 71 9.15 1.12 -1.70
C VAL A 71 8.98 2.36 -0.83
N ALA A 72 8.66 3.50 -1.43
CA ALA A 72 8.45 4.74 -0.70
C ALA A 72 7.25 4.66 0.24
N VAL A 73 6.18 3.98 -0.18
CA VAL A 73 5.00 3.74 0.65
C VAL A 73 5.32 2.79 1.82
N ALA A 74 6.03 1.69 1.57
CA ALA A 74 6.47 0.78 2.63
C ALA A 74 7.37 1.49 3.65
N ALA A 75 8.32 2.30 3.19
CA ALA A 75 9.19 3.09 4.08
C ALA A 75 8.40 4.05 4.98
N ALA A 76 7.39 4.73 4.44
CA ALA A 76 6.55 5.64 5.22
C ALA A 76 5.72 4.90 6.29
N VAL A 77 5.26 3.68 5.99
CA VAL A 77 4.52 2.85 6.95
C VAL A 77 5.47 2.32 8.04
N ASP A 78 6.64 1.81 7.66
CA ASP A 78 7.67 1.33 8.59
C ASP A 78 8.07 2.41 9.60
N GLU A 79 8.30 3.64 9.12
CA GLU A 79 8.66 4.78 9.98
C GLU A 79 7.55 5.17 10.97
N GLN A 80 6.29 5.13 10.54
CA GLN A 80 5.16 5.61 11.36
C GLN A 80 4.57 4.54 12.29
N TYR A 81 4.66 3.26 11.91
CA TYR A 81 3.97 2.17 12.60
C TYR A 81 4.93 1.11 13.16
N GLY A 82 6.24 1.26 12.96
CA GLY A 82 7.25 0.32 13.47
C GLY A 82 7.14 -1.06 12.81
N THR A 83 6.80 -1.09 11.52
CA THR A 83 6.79 -2.30 10.69
C THR A 83 8.12 -2.46 9.96
N ASP A 84 8.31 -3.61 9.31
CA ASP A 84 9.56 -3.97 8.61
C ASP A 84 9.32 -4.37 7.14
N TYR A 85 8.30 -3.83 6.47
CA TYR A 85 7.94 -4.23 5.10
C TYR A 85 9.08 -4.02 4.10
N ARG A 86 9.87 -2.97 4.29
CA ARG A 86 11.00 -2.66 3.40
C ARG A 86 12.12 -3.69 3.48
N SER A 87 12.24 -4.43 4.58
CA SER A 87 13.36 -5.35 4.82
C SER A 87 13.38 -6.56 3.86
N GLY A 88 12.21 -6.98 3.36
CA GLY A 88 12.07 -8.11 2.45
C GLY A 88 12.10 -7.74 0.96
N ILE A 89 12.12 -6.45 0.62
CA ILE A 89 12.04 -6.01 -0.77
C ILE A 89 13.35 -6.32 -1.49
N ASP A 90 13.28 -7.13 -2.53
CA ASP A 90 14.43 -7.40 -3.40
C ASP A 90 14.65 -6.22 -4.36
N PRO A 91 15.80 -5.53 -4.31
CA PRO A 91 16.10 -4.44 -5.23
C PRO A 91 16.11 -4.87 -6.71
N ALA A 92 16.32 -6.16 -7.01
CA ALA A 92 16.28 -6.69 -8.37
C ALA A 92 14.86 -6.69 -8.98
N ASN A 93 13.82 -6.61 -8.14
CA ASN A 93 12.43 -6.55 -8.59
C ASN A 93 11.95 -5.13 -8.89
N LEU A 94 12.81 -4.11 -8.69
CA LEU A 94 12.46 -2.71 -8.91
C LEU A 94 12.64 -2.34 -10.39
N GLU A 95 11.56 -1.90 -11.01
CA GLU A 95 11.62 -1.32 -12.36
C GLU A 95 12.37 0.03 -12.34
N ASP A 96 13.24 0.25 -13.34
CA ASP A 96 13.85 1.56 -13.59
C ASP A 96 12.76 2.56 -13.97
N VAL A 97 12.64 3.63 -13.18
CA VAL A 97 11.72 4.73 -13.48
C VAL A 97 12.36 5.59 -14.56
N ASN A 98 11.93 5.41 -15.81
CA ASN A 98 12.37 6.21 -16.96
C ASN A 98 11.44 7.40 -17.17
#